data_AF-A0A855X3D0-F1
#
_entry.id   AF-A0A855X3D0-F1
#
_cell.length_a   1.000
_cell.length_b   1.000
_cell.length_c   1.000
_cell.angle_alpha   90.00
_cell.angle_beta   90.00
_cell.angle_gamma   90.00
#
_symmetry.space_group_name_H-M   'P 1'
#
loop_
_entity.id
_entity.type
_entity.pdbx_description
1 polymer ?
#
loop_
_entity_poly.entity_id
_entity_poly.type
_entity_poly.pdbx_seq_one_letter_code
_entity_poly.pdbx_strand_id
1 'polypeptide(L)'
;MNDAHPAPLSGLLAMGPLPYDQFLILAVPLSEAVCRLHSAGSAHGHLDLDSVMYDGAGGVTLAPSVPGSATYNDDLTALGGIFYHTLTGKPVAGSPDPSLLKRLYPVEAKLTVEKLLGLHPSGQFASATELHASLVLMKDVYDQAARDQPAVRRPGSARVYLSLSLIALIIILVWIAVALIRH
;
A
#
# COMPACT_ATOMS: atom_id res chain seq x y z
N MET A 1 -18.71 13.92 11.18
CA MET A 1 -18.62 12.80 10.22
C MET A 1 -18.82 13.42 8.86
N ASN A 2 -17.78 13.47 8.03
CA ASN A 2 -17.98 13.82 6.62
C ASN A 2 -18.54 12.57 5.95
N ASP A 3 -19.74 12.68 5.37
CA ASP A 3 -20.34 11.66 4.53
C ASP A 3 -19.50 11.56 3.26
N ALA A 4 -18.44 10.74 3.30
CA ALA A 4 -17.68 10.43 2.11
C ALA A 4 -18.56 9.55 1.23
N HIS A 5 -19.20 10.16 0.24
CA HIS A 5 -19.95 9.42 -0.75
C HIS A 5 -18.96 8.58 -1.59
N PRO A 6 -19.24 7.28 -1.79
CA PRO A 6 -18.43 6.45 -2.66
C PRO A 6 -18.31 7.11 -4.03
N ALA A 7 -17.09 7.25 -4.52
CA ALA A 7 -16.79 7.81 -5.83
C ALA A 7 -16.00 6.79 -6.67
N PRO A 8 -16.06 6.88 -8.01
CA PRO A 8 -15.23 6.05 -8.88
C PRO A 8 -13.75 6.18 -8.53
N LEU A 9 -13.04 5.05 -8.50
CA LEU A 9 -11.60 5.00 -8.20
C LEU A 9 -10.78 5.82 -9.21
N SER A 10 -11.27 5.96 -10.45
CA SER A 10 -10.68 6.84 -11.47
C SER A 10 -10.53 8.29 -10.99
N GLY A 11 -11.50 8.81 -10.24
CA GLY A 11 -11.47 10.15 -9.67
C GLY A 11 -10.36 10.32 -8.63
N LEU A 12 -10.08 9.27 -7.85
CA LEU A 12 -8.99 9.28 -6.87
C LEU A 12 -7.62 9.28 -7.57
N LEU A 13 -7.45 8.44 -8.60
CA LEU A 13 -6.18 8.30 -9.32
C LEU A 13 -5.83 9.50 -10.20
N ALA A 14 -6.78 10.41 -10.46
CA ALA A 14 -6.48 11.70 -11.06
C ALA A 14 -5.47 12.52 -10.24
N MET A 15 -5.35 12.25 -8.93
CA MET A 15 -4.36 12.88 -8.04
C MET A 15 -2.98 12.23 -8.08
N GLY A 16 -2.82 11.10 -8.77
CA GLY A 16 -1.57 10.34 -8.88
C GLY A 16 -1.65 8.92 -8.30
N PRO A 17 -0.52 8.20 -8.27
CA PRO A 17 -0.45 6.87 -7.69
C PRO A 17 -0.74 6.91 -6.18
N LEU A 18 -1.33 5.83 -5.68
CA LEU A 18 -1.57 5.66 -4.25
C LEU A 18 -0.29 5.26 -3.52
N PRO A 19 -0.04 5.86 -2.34
CA PRO A 19 0.89 5.32 -1.36
C PRO A 19 0.56 3.86 -1.02
N TYR A 20 1.57 3.06 -0.68
CA TYR A 20 1.40 1.62 -0.50
C TYR A 20 0.44 1.24 0.65
N ASP A 21 0.43 2.01 1.73
CA ASP A 21 -0.53 1.86 2.83
C ASP A 21 -1.98 2.08 2.35
N GLN A 22 -2.21 3.13 1.56
CA GLN A 22 -3.52 3.39 0.97
C GLN A 22 -3.91 2.33 -0.07
N PHE A 23 -2.95 1.85 -0.86
CA PHE A 23 -3.15 0.73 -1.76
C PHE A 23 -3.64 -0.51 -1.00
N LEU A 24 -3.03 -0.87 0.13
CA LEU A 24 -3.46 -2.03 0.93
C LEU A 24 -4.85 -1.82 1.55
N ILE A 25 -5.18 -0.60 1.99
CA ILE A 25 -6.52 -0.23 2.48
C ILE A 25 -7.58 -0.40 1.39
N LEU A 26 -7.25 -0.17 0.13
CA LEU A 26 -8.13 -0.37 -1.02
C LEU A 26 -8.17 -1.82 -1.51
N ALA A 27 -7.01 -2.46 -1.67
CA ALA A 27 -6.84 -3.74 -2.35
C ALA A 27 -7.45 -4.90 -1.55
N VAL A 28 -7.37 -4.87 -0.21
CA VAL A 28 -7.93 -5.93 0.64
C VAL A 28 -9.46 -5.97 0.52
N PRO A 29 -10.22 -4.88 0.74
CA PRO A 29 -11.67 -4.88 0.55
C PRO A 29 -12.11 -5.12 -0.89
N LEU A 30 -11.35 -4.61 -1.88
CA LEU A 30 -11.66 -4.85 -3.30
C LEU A 30 -11.54 -6.33 -3.66
N SER A 31 -10.46 -7.00 -3.24
CA SER A 31 -10.32 -8.45 -3.45
C SER A 31 -11.38 -9.26 -2.70
N GLU A 32 -11.82 -8.81 -1.53
CA GLU A 32 -12.93 -9.43 -0.80
C GLU A 32 -14.25 -9.31 -1.59
N ALA A 33 -14.54 -8.13 -2.14
CA ALA A 33 -15.74 -7.89 -2.94
C ALA A 33 -15.80 -8.81 -4.17
N VAL A 34 -14.68 -8.96 -4.87
CA VAL A 34 -14.55 -9.90 -6.00
C VAL A 34 -14.66 -11.36 -5.53
N CYS A 35 -14.05 -11.71 -4.40
CA CYS A 35 -14.17 -13.04 -3.80
C CYS A 35 -15.63 -13.40 -3.52
N ARG A 36 -16.42 -12.48 -2.95
CA ARG A 36 -17.85 -12.69 -2.69
C ARG A 36 -18.63 -12.91 -4.00
N LEU A 37 -18.32 -12.13 -5.03
CA LEU A 37 -18.95 -12.27 -6.34
C LEU A 37 -18.64 -13.63 -6.99
N HIS A 38 -17.37 -14.03 -7.01
CA HIS A 38 -16.93 -15.33 -7.55
C HIS A 38 -17.52 -16.50 -6.75
N SER A 39 -17.60 -16.37 -5.43
CA SER A 39 -18.23 -17.39 -4.56
C SER A 39 -19.74 -17.53 -4.80
N ALA A 40 -20.39 -16.47 -5.29
CA ALA A 40 -21.77 -16.51 -5.75
C ALA A 40 -21.92 -17.09 -7.17
N GLY A 41 -20.84 -17.60 -7.77
CA GLY A 41 -20.85 -18.22 -9.10
C GLY A 41 -20.91 -17.21 -10.25
N SER A 42 -20.56 -15.94 -10.01
CA SER A 42 -20.62 -14.87 -11.00
C SER A 42 -19.26 -14.22 -11.21
N ALA A 43 -18.92 -13.91 -12.46
CA ALA A 43 -17.86 -12.97 -12.78
C ALA A 43 -18.45 -11.55 -12.85
N HIS A 44 -17.63 -10.52 -12.61
CA HIS A 44 -18.04 -9.13 -12.80
C HIS A 44 -18.08 -8.78 -14.29
N GLY A 45 -17.05 -9.19 -15.03
CA GLY A 45 -16.95 -9.09 -16.49
C GLY A 45 -16.67 -7.70 -17.06
N HIS A 46 -16.49 -6.72 -16.18
CA HIS A 46 -16.13 -5.34 -16.56
C HIS A 46 -15.51 -4.62 -15.36
N LEU A 47 -14.48 -5.23 -14.77
CA LEU A 47 -13.73 -4.56 -13.71
C LEU A 47 -12.78 -3.53 -14.32
N ASP A 48 -12.97 -2.27 -13.94
CA ASP A 48 -12.08 -1.17 -14.25
C ASP A 48 -12.08 -0.14 -13.11
N LEU A 49 -11.49 1.03 -13.33
CA LEU A 49 -11.44 2.08 -12.31
C LEU A 49 -12.79 2.75 -12.06
N ASP A 50 -13.73 2.68 -13.00
CA ASP A 50 -15.04 3.29 -12.88
C ASP A 50 -16.06 2.33 -12.26
N SER A 51 -15.82 1.02 -12.38
CA SER A 51 -16.62 -0.02 -11.74
C SER A 51 -16.32 -0.19 -10.25
N VAL A 52 -15.25 0.44 -9.73
CA VAL A 52 -14.85 0.37 -8.32
C VAL A 52 -15.21 1.68 -7.63
N MET A 53 -16.19 1.64 -6.73
CA MET A 53 -16.60 2.76 -5.90
C MET A 53 -15.85 2.71 -4.57
N TYR A 54 -15.11 3.77 -4.26
CA TYR A 54 -14.28 3.88 -3.06
C TYR A 54 -14.65 5.13 -2.26
N ASP A 55 -14.77 4.99 -0.94
CA ASP A 55 -15.15 6.09 -0.03
C ASP A 55 -13.94 6.84 0.56
N GLY A 56 -12.70 6.47 0.23
CA GLY A 56 -11.50 7.07 0.79
C GLY A 56 -11.06 6.51 2.15
N ALA A 57 -11.92 5.74 2.82
CA ALA A 57 -11.73 5.22 4.18
C ALA A 57 -11.60 3.68 4.24
N GLY A 58 -11.60 2.99 3.10
CA GLY A 58 -11.53 1.54 3.00
C GLY A 58 -12.84 0.88 2.55
N GLY A 59 -13.93 1.62 2.44
CA GLY A 59 -15.18 1.13 1.89
C GLY A 59 -15.08 0.96 0.39
N VAL A 60 -15.24 -0.27 -0.09
CA VAL A 60 -15.26 -0.62 -1.51
C VAL A 60 -16.61 -1.24 -1.86
N THR A 61 -17.23 -0.71 -2.91
CA THR A 61 -18.42 -1.31 -3.54
C THR A 61 -18.16 -1.46 -5.03
N LEU A 62 -18.57 -2.59 -5.60
CA LEU A 62 -18.51 -2.80 -7.05
C LEU A 62 -19.80 -2.31 -7.68
N ALA A 63 -19.68 -1.71 -8.87
CA ALA A 63 -20.82 -1.49 -9.74
C ALA A 63 -21.51 -2.83 -10.07
N PRO A 64 -22.77 -2.81 -10.55
CA PRO A 64 -23.44 -4.04 -10.98
C PRO A 64 -22.62 -4.79 -12.02
N SER A 65 -22.53 -6.12 -11.86
CA SER A 65 -21.87 -6.98 -12.83
C SER A 65 -22.56 -6.92 -14.19
N VAL A 66 -21.78 -7.05 -15.25
CA VAL A 66 -22.30 -7.09 -16.61
C VAL A 66 -22.43 -8.56 -17.01
N PRO A 67 -23.65 -9.08 -17.24
CA PRO A 67 -23.83 -10.45 -17.70
C PRO A 67 -23.11 -10.65 -19.03
N GLY A 68 -22.21 -11.62 -19.11
CA GLY A 68 -21.42 -11.87 -20.30
C GLY A 68 -20.62 -13.16 -20.23
N SER A 69 -19.81 -13.41 -21.26
CA SER A 69 -18.91 -14.58 -21.34
C SER A 69 -17.64 -14.43 -20.53
N ALA A 70 -17.57 -13.44 -19.63
CA ALA A 70 -16.39 -13.18 -18.83
C ALA A 70 -16.17 -14.29 -17.80
N THR A 71 -14.90 -14.58 -17.56
CA THR A 71 -14.45 -15.62 -16.64
C THR A 71 -13.87 -15.00 -15.36
N TYR A 72 -13.70 -15.82 -14.32
CA TYR A 72 -13.02 -15.38 -13.10
C TYR A 72 -11.58 -14.93 -13.35
N ASN A 73 -10.90 -15.52 -14.34
CA ASN A 73 -9.55 -15.13 -14.72
C ASN A 73 -9.51 -13.76 -15.41
N ASP A 74 -10.56 -13.40 -16.16
CA ASP A 74 -10.67 -12.07 -16.76
C ASP A 74 -10.78 -11.01 -15.67
N ASP A 75 -11.58 -11.26 -14.62
CA ASP A 75 -11.68 -10.38 -13.45
C ASP A 75 -10.34 -10.26 -12.69
N LEU A 76 -9.61 -11.37 -12.49
CA LEU A 76 -8.29 -11.34 -11.85
C LEU A 76 -7.26 -10.55 -12.67
N THR A 77 -7.28 -10.71 -13.99
CA THR A 77 -6.42 -9.95 -14.90
C THR A 77 -6.76 -8.47 -14.85
N ALA A 78 -8.05 -8.12 -14.83
CA ALA A 78 -8.53 -6.76 -14.67
C ALA A 78 -8.11 -6.14 -13.33
N LEU A 79 -8.20 -6.88 -12.22
CA LEU A 79 -7.65 -6.47 -10.93
C LEU A 79 -6.15 -6.19 -11.02
N GLY A 80 -5.38 -7.00 -11.76
CA GLY A 80 -3.97 -6.74 -12.02
C GLY A 80 -3.74 -5.39 -12.70
N GLY A 81 -4.57 -5.04 -13.69
CA GLY A 81 -4.55 -3.74 -14.34
C GLY A 81 -4.88 -2.58 -13.39
N ILE A 82 -5.90 -2.75 -12.54
CA ILE A 82 -6.27 -1.77 -11.50
C ILE A 82 -5.14 -1.60 -10.49
N PHE A 83 -4.54 -2.68 -9.99
CA PHE A 83 -3.44 -2.62 -9.03
C PHE A 83 -2.18 -2.00 -9.63
N TYR A 84 -1.86 -2.34 -10.88
CA TYR A 84 -0.78 -1.69 -11.61
C TYR A 84 -1.04 -0.18 -11.72
N HIS A 85 -2.25 0.22 -12.11
CA HIS A 85 -2.57 1.64 -12.29
C HIS A 85 -2.55 2.39 -10.95
N THR A 86 -3.12 1.81 -9.89
CA THR A 86 -3.11 2.44 -8.56
C THR A 86 -1.69 2.65 -8.04
N LEU A 87 -0.77 1.70 -8.24
CA LEU A 87 0.61 1.81 -7.73
C LEU A 87 1.53 2.64 -8.63
N THR A 88 1.28 2.71 -9.93
CA THR A 88 2.17 3.40 -10.89
C THR A 88 1.64 4.75 -11.38
N GLY A 89 0.33 4.99 -11.22
CA GLY A 89 -0.36 6.13 -11.81
C GLY A 89 -0.48 6.05 -13.34
N LYS A 90 -0.24 4.88 -13.94
CA LYS A 90 -0.34 4.64 -15.39
C LYS A 90 -1.18 3.39 -15.69
N PRO A 91 -2.08 3.43 -16.68
CA PRO A 91 -2.82 2.24 -17.08
C PRO A 91 -1.92 1.24 -17.82
N VAL A 92 -2.35 -0.02 -17.88
CA VAL A 92 -1.74 -1.03 -18.75
C VAL A 92 -2.25 -0.83 -20.18
N ALA A 93 -1.39 -0.31 -21.06
CA ALA A 93 -1.71 -0.12 -22.48
C ALA A 93 -1.27 -1.33 -23.31
N GLY A 94 -2.02 -2.42 -23.22
CA GLY A 94 -1.69 -3.71 -23.86
C GLY A 94 -0.71 -4.55 -23.04
N SER A 95 0.48 -4.02 -22.75
CA SER A 95 1.45 -4.63 -21.81
C SER A 95 1.95 -3.61 -20.79
N PRO A 96 2.32 -4.03 -19.56
CA PRO A 96 2.81 -3.11 -18.55
C PRO A 96 4.22 -2.62 -18.89
N ASP A 97 4.50 -1.35 -18.62
CA ASP A 97 5.85 -0.78 -18.77
C ASP A 97 6.82 -1.52 -17.81
N PRO A 98 7.85 -2.21 -18.34
CA PRO A 98 8.81 -2.95 -17.52
C PRO A 98 9.58 -2.06 -16.54
N SER A 99 9.79 -0.78 -16.89
CA SER A 99 10.51 0.18 -16.05
C SER A 99 9.70 0.57 -14.82
N LEU A 100 8.40 0.78 -14.98
CA LEU A 100 7.48 1.07 -13.86
C LEU A 100 7.32 -0.17 -12.98
N LEU A 101 7.10 -1.33 -13.59
CA LEU A 101 6.97 -2.61 -12.88
C LEU A 101 8.22 -2.93 -12.04
N LYS A 102 9.42 -2.69 -12.58
CA LYS A 102 10.69 -2.88 -11.86
C LYS A 102 10.86 -1.94 -10.66
N ARG A 103 10.24 -0.76 -10.70
CA ARG A 103 10.31 0.26 -9.64
C ARG A 103 9.24 0.08 -8.57
N LEU A 104 8.27 -0.82 -8.77
CA LEU A 104 7.27 -1.11 -7.75
C LEU A 104 7.94 -1.62 -6.48
N TYR A 105 7.65 -0.93 -5.38
CA TYR A 105 8.08 -1.26 -4.04
C TYR A 105 6.86 -1.17 -3.11
N PRO A 106 6.69 -2.10 -2.17
CA PRO A 106 7.59 -3.21 -1.86
C PRO A 106 7.49 -4.38 -2.87
N VAL A 107 8.41 -5.35 -2.76
CA VAL A 107 8.56 -6.43 -3.76
C VAL A 107 7.30 -7.30 -3.85
N GLU A 108 6.57 -7.44 -2.75
CA GLU A 108 5.32 -8.21 -2.66
C GLU A 108 4.21 -7.57 -3.51
N ALA A 109 4.18 -6.24 -3.58
CA ALA A 109 3.26 -5.50 -4.45
C ALA A 109 3.54 -5.79 -5.93
N LYS A 110 4.83 -5.75 -6.29
CA LYS A 110 5.30 -6.11 -7.64
C LYS A 110 4.90 -7.54 -8.00
N LEU A 111 5.23 -8.50 -7.14
CA LEU A 111 4.95 -9.92 -7.39
C LEU A 111 3.45 -10.20 -7.52
N THR A 112 2.63 -9.51 -6.72
CA THR A 112 1.16 -9.61 -6.81
C THR A 112 0.64 -9.11 -8.15
N VAL A 113 1.11 -7.96 -8.61
CA VAL A 113 0.77 -7.41 -9.93
C VAL A 113 1.26 -8.33 -11.06
N GLU A 114 2.49 -8.85 -10.97
CA GLU A 114 3.05 -9.79 -11.94
C GLU A 114 2.25 -11.09 -12.02
N LYS A 115 1.82 -11.65 -10.88
CA LYS A 115 0.94 -12.84 -10.87
C LYS A 115 -0.41 -12.51 -11.50
N LEU A 116 -1.08 -11.43 -11.11
CA LEU A 116 -2.40 -11.09 -11.68
C LEU A 116 -2.36 -10.86 -13.19
N LEU A 117 -1.29 -10.24 -13.70
CA LEU A 117 -1.11 -10.01 -15.13
C LEU A 117 -0.56 -11.24 -15.89
N GLY A 118 -0.38 -12.38 -15.23
CA GLY A 118 0.13 -13.61 -15.85
C GLY A 118 1.59 -13.54 -16.29
N LEU A 119 2.36 -12.60 -15.74
CA LEU A 119 3.77 -12.38 -16.06
C LEU A 119 4.71 -13.18 -15.16
N HIS A 120 4.23 -13.58 -13.98
CA HIS A 120 5.03 -14.33 -13.02
C HIS A 120 5.24 -15.78 -13.50
N PRO A 121 6.44 -16.38 -13.34
CA PRO A 121 6.73 -17.76 -13.79
C PRO A 121 5.82 -18.83 -13.18
N SER A 122 5.26 -18.58 -12.00
CA SER A 122 4.31 -19.50 -11.34
C SER A 122 2.87 -19.40 -11.88
N GLY A 123 2.62 -18.54 -12.87
CA GLY A 123 1.27 -18.25 -13.37
C GLY A 123 0.46 -17.27 -12.50
N GLN A 124 -0.83 -17.17 -12.83
CA GLN A 124 -1.81 -16.33 -12.13
C GLN A 124 -2.25 -16.93 -10.79
N PHE A 125 -2.93 -16.13 -9.97
CA PHE A 125 -3.67 -16.67 -8.82
C PHE A 125 -4.76 -17.62 -9.31
N ALA A 126 -4.98 -18.72 -8.59
CA ALA A 126 -5.99 -19.72 -8.93
C ALA A 126 -7.41 -19.22 -8.65
N SER A 127 -7.58 -18.23 -7.76
CA SER A 127 -8.88 -17.66 -7.41
C SER A 127 -8.76 -16.29 -6.73
N ALA A 128 -9.87 -15.55 -6.69
CA ALA A 128 -9.97 -14.33 -5.87
C ALA A 128 -9.78 -14.61 -4.38
N THR A 129 -10.10 -15.81 -3.89
CA THR A 129 -9.84 -16.23 -2.51
C THR A 129 -8.34 -16.29 -2.20
N GLU A 130 -7.54 -16.89 -3.10
CA GLU A 130 -6.08 -16.96 -2.95
C GLU A 130 -5.45 -15.55 -2.96
N LEU A 131 -5.90 -14.71 -3.89
CA LEU A 131 -5.48 -13.30 -3.95
C LEU A 131 -5.82 -12.58 -2.65
N HIS A 132 -7.05 -12.69 -2.17
CA HIS A 132 -7.50 -12.00 -0.96
C HIS A 132 -6.69 -12.42 0.27
N ALA A 133 -6.49 -13.73 0.47
CA ALA A 133 -5.67 -14.24 1.55
C ALA A 133 -4.22 -13.70 1.49
N SER A 134 -3.65 -13.62 0.29
CA SER A 134 -2.30 -13.06 0.08
C SER A 134 -2.24 -11.58 0.45
N LEU A 135 -3.24 -10.79 0.06
CA LEU A 135 -3.31 -9.36 0.38
C LEU A 135 -3.54 -9.09 1.87
N VAL A 136 -4.36 -9.90 2.55
CA VAL A 136 -4.55 -9.82 4.01
C VAL A 136 -3.21 -10.05 4.71
N LEU A 137 -2.47 -11.10 4.34
CA LEU A 137 -1.15 -11.37 4.90
C LEU A 137 -0.16 -10.23 4.62
N MET A 138 -0.14 -9.68 3.40
CA MET A 138 0.69 -8.53 3.05
C MET A 138 0.36 -7.31 3.92
N LYS A 139 -0.93 -7.06 4.16
CA LYS A 139 -1.38 -5.96 5.02
C LYS A 139 -0.98 -6.19 6.47
N ASP A 140 -1.16 -7.39 6.99
CA ASP A 140 -0.79 -7.72 8.37
C ASP A 140 0.71 -7.56 8.62
N VAL A 141 1.55 -8.03 7.68
CA VAL A 141 3.01 -7.86 7.75
C VAL A 141 3.39 -6.37 7.68
N TYR A 142 2.75 -5.61 6.80
CA TYR A 142 3.00 -4.18 6.69
C TYR A 142 2.61 -3.42 7.98
N ASP A 143 1.44 -3.73 8.55
CA ASP A 143 0.94 -3.12 9.78
C ASP A 143 1.82 -3.49 10.99
N GLN A 144 2.32 -4.72 11.05
CA GLN A 144 3.29 -5.15 12.08
C GLN A 144 4.61 -4.39 11.94
N ALA A 145 5.18 -4.32 10.73
CA ALA A 145 6.41 -3.58 10.49
C ALA A 145 6.28 -2.09 10.82
N ALA A 146 5.11 -1.49 10.57
CA ALA A 146 4.82 -0.10 10.94
C ALA A 146 4.73 0.11 12.47
N ARG A 147 4.23 -0.89 13.22
CA ARG A 147 4.17 -0.86 14.70
C ARG A 147 5.53 -1.10 15.35
N ASP A 148 6.33 -1.99 14.76
CA ASP A 148 7.64 -2.40 15.27
C ASP A 148 8.74 -1.37 15.00
N GLN A 149 8.53 -0.47 14.04
CA GLN A 149 9.40 0.69 13.87
C GLN A 149 9.33 1.54 15.15
N PRO A 150 10.42 1.62 15.94
CA PRO A 150 10.42 2.46 17.13
C PRO A 150 10.16 3.88 16.66
N ALA A 151 9.06 4.48 17.16
CA ALA A 151 8.68 5.86 16.89
C ALA A 151 9.96 6.68 16.77
N VAL A 152 10.30 7.11 15.55
CA VAL A 152 11.60 7.68 15.22
C VAL A 152 11.97 8.61 16.37
N ARG A 153 12.93 8.20 17.21
CA ARG A 153 13.53 9.10 18.18
C ARG A 153 14.12 10.16 17.31
N ARG A 154 13.42 11.30 17.17
CA ARG A 154 13.96 12.48 16.52
C ARG A 154 15.38 12.61 17.08
N PRO A 155 16.44 12.54 16.26
CA PRO A 155 17.78 12.74 16.78
C PRO A 155 17.69 14.06 17.54
N GLY A 156 17.95 14.01 18.84
CA GLY A 156 17.86 15.20 19.69
C GLY A 156 18.62 16.29 18.95
N SER A 157 17.92 17.39 18.61
CA SER A 157 18.44 18.49 17.80
C SER A 157 19.89 18.72 18.18
N ALA A 158 20.82 18.88 17.24
CA ALA A 158 22.27 19.02 17.53
C ALA A 158 22.56 20.03 18.67
N ARG A 159 21.66 21.00 18.88
CA ARG A 159 21.62 21.94 20.01
C ARG A 159 21.57 21.28 21.39
N VAL A 160 20.85 20.17 21.57
CA VAL A 160 20.72 19.40 22.82
C VAL A 160 22.03 18.69 23.16
N TYR A 161 22.71 18.12 22.17
CA TYR A 161 24.03 17.53 22.40
C TYR A 161 25.06 18.61 22.73
N LEU A 162 25.02 19.74 22.03
CA LEU A 162 25.92 20.87 22.27
C LEU A 162 25.71 21.47 23.68
N SER A 163 24.46 21.61 24.13
CA SER A 163 24.17 22.10 25.48
C SER A 163 24.60 21.10 26.56
N LEU A 164 24.39 19.80 26.36
CA LEU A 164 24.87 18.78 27.30
C LEU A 164 26.39 18.73 27.39
N SER A 165 27.10 18.81 26.26
CA SER A 165 28.56 18.87 26.23
C SER A 165 29.11 20.12 26.92
N LEU A 166 28.44 21.27 26.75
CA LEU A 166 28.82 22.52 27.42
C LEU A 166 28.64 22.43 28.95
N ILE A 167 27.52 21.86 29.40
CA ILE A 167 27.25 21.67 30.83
C ILE A 167 28.31 20.74 31.45
N ALA A 168 28.62 19.62 30.78
CA ALA A 168 29.65 18.70 31.24
C ALA A 168 31.03 19.39 31.34
N LEU A 169 31.40 20.20 30.35
CA LEU A 169 32.64 20.97 30.36
C LEU A 169 32.70 21.95 31.54
N ILE A 170 31.62 22.68 31.81
CA ILE A 170 31.54 23.62 32.93
C ILE A 170 31.74 22.91 34.26
N ILE A 171 31.09 21.75 34.45
CA ILE A 171 31.24 20.94 35.68
C ILE A 171 32.70 20.53 35.88
N ILE A 172 33.36 20.06 34.82
CA ILE A 172 34.77 19.67 34.86
C ILE A 172 35.66 20.87 35.22
N LEU A 173 35.44 22.03 34.61
CA LEU A 173 36.22 23.25 34.90
C LEU A 173 36.03 23.74 36.33
N VAL A 174 34.81 23.71 36.85
CA VAL A 174 34.52 24.06 38.25
C VAL A 174 35.25 23.12 39.21
N TRP A 175 35.24 21.82 38.90
CA TRP A 175 35.93 20.83 39.73
C TRP A 175 37.45 21.07 39.77
N ILE A 176 38.07 21.36 38.61
CA ILE A 176 39.49 21.70 38.51
C ILE A 176 39.82 22.97 39.31
N ALA A 177 39.00 24.03 39.20
CA ALA A 177 39.21 25.28 39.92
C ALA A 177 39.15 25.07 41.45
N VAL A 178 38.18 24.30 41.93
CA VAL A 178 38.07 23.95 43.36
C VAL A 178 39.28 23.15 43.83
N ALA A 179 39.78 22.20 43.02
CA ALA A 179 40.96 21.42 43.36
C ALA A 179 42.23 22.28 43.46
N LEU A 180 42.39 23.27 42.57
CA LEU A 180 43.53 24.19 42.57
C LEU A 180 43.51 25.19 43.74
N ILE A 181 42.33 25.62 44.19
CA ILE A 181 42.20 26.54 45.35
C ILE A 181 42.47 25.82 46.68
N ARG A 182 42.30 24.49 46.70
CA ARG A 182 42.49 23.66 47.91
C ARG A 182 43.93 23.21 48.14
N HIS A 183 44.83 23.48 47.19
CA HIS A 183 46.27 23.22 47.25
C HIS A 183 47.05 24.52 47.46
#